data_AF-A0A7W8HEU5-F1
#
_entry.id   AF-A0A7W8HEU5-F1
#
_cell.length_a   1.000
_cell.length_b   1.000
_cell.length_c   1.000
_cell.angle_alpha   90.00
_cell.angle_beta   90.00
_cell.angle_gamma   90.00
#
_symmetry.space_group_name_H-M   'P 1'
#
loop_
_entity.id
_entity.type
_entity.pdbx_description
1 polymer ?
#
loop_
_entity_poly.entity_id
_entity_poly.type
_entity_poly.pdbx_seq_one_letter_code
_entity_poly.pdbx_strand_id
1 'polypeptide(L)'
;MGTTAFAADQDGVGTGSYNTDVKGTYEAGSPSDVVCSVDIAWTDMSFIYTGAGEGTWDPETHQYSGSSEGAWTASNDSITVTNHSNAAVKATASYQAETGYESTTMTFGNNEATVATAVGTEVDSAPSATITVTPGGTLAESANGGKIGTITVSI
;
A
#
# COMPACT_ATOMS: atom_id res chain seq x y z
N MET A 1 30.32 35.51 76.79
CA MET A 1 31.34 35.78 75.76
C MET A 1 32.03 34.47 75.43
N GLY A 2 31.91 34.02 74.19
CA GLY A 2 32.52 32.78 73.74
C GLY A 2 31.90 32.37 72.42
N THR A 3 32.71 32.36 71.37
CA THR A 3 32.97 31.15 70.58
C THR A 3 34.24 31.38 69.79
N THR A 4 35.08 30.37 69.91
CA THR A 4 36.33 30.09 69.22
C THR A 4 36.18 30.15 67.70
N ALA A 5 37.19 30.73 67.05
CA ALA A 5 37.44 30.52 65.64
C ALA A 5 38.06 29.13 65.40
N PHE A 6 37.55 28.40 64.41
CA PHE A 6 38.33 27.45 63.63
C PHE A 6 38.04 27.72 62.16
N ALA A 7 39.07 28.18 61.45
CA ALA A 7 39.09 28.22 60.00
C ALA A 7 39.06 26.78 59.48
N ALA A 8 38.18 26.49 58.52
CA ALA A 8 38.35 25.35 57.64
C ALA A 8 39.06 25.86 56.39
N ASP A 9 40.33 25.49 56.34
CA ASP A 9 41.30 25.66 55.28
C ASP A 9 40.71 25.38 53.89
N GLN A 10 40.91 26.31 52.96
CA GLN A 10 40.85 26.02 51.53
C GLN A 10 42.26 26.31 51.00
N ASP A 11 43.17 25.35 51.13
CA ASP A 11 44.35 25.26 50.25
C ASP A 11 45.02 23.89 50.34
N GLY A 12 45.19 23.21 49.20
CA GLY A 12 45.93 21.96 49.13
C GLY A 12 45.68 21.16 47.86
N VAL A 13 46.70 21.08 47.00
CA VAL A 13 46.88 19.99 46.02
C VAL A 13 47.14 18.70 46.84
N GLY A 14 46.06 18.09 47.32
CA GLY A 14 46.07 16.78 47.95
C GLY A 14 45.81 15.70 46.91
N THR A 15 46.68 14.69 46.86
CA THR A 15 46.37 13.46 46.10
C THR A 15 45.26 12.70 46.82
N GLY A 16 44.03 12.76 46.29
CA GLY A 16 42.87 12.03 46.80
C GLY A 16 41.67 12.16 45.87
N SER A 17 40.83 11.12 45.80
CA SER A 17 39.60 11.14 45.00
C SER A 17 38.46 11.81 45.77
N TYR A 18 37.83 12.80 45.14
CA TYR A 18 36.65 13.48 45.65
C TYR A 18 35.44 13.11 44.79
N ASN A 19 34.42 12.53 45.41
CA ASN A 19 33.23 12.05 44.71
C ASN A 19 32.01 12.81 45.24
N THR A 20 31.05 13.07 44.35
CA THR A 20 29.72 13.56 44.69
C THR A 20 28.68 12.74 43.94
N ASP A 21 27.49 12.60 44.52
CA ASP A 21 26.42 11.81 43.91
C ASP A 21 25.73 12.61 42.80
N VAL A 22 25.75 12.07 41.58
CA VAL A 22 24.94 12.58 40.47
C VAL A 22 23.57 11.91 40.53
N LYS A 23 22.51 12.71 40.68
CA LYS A 23 21.12 12.23 40.69
C LYS A 23 20.40 12.67 39.43
N GLY A 24 19.63 11.76 38.83
CA GLY A 24 18.76 12.03 37.70
C GLY A 24 17.45 11.25 37.82
N THR A 25 16.38 11.81 37.27
CA THR A 25 15.06 11.16 37.21
C THR A 25 14.75 10.87 35.74
N TYR A 26 14.35 9.64 35.44
CA TYR A 26 13.81 9.27 34.15
C TYR A 26 12.29 9.43 34.19
N GLU A 27 11.76 10.29 33.32
CA GLU A 27 10.33 10.36 33.03
C GLU A 27 10.09 9.81 31.63
N ALA A 28 9.21 8.82 31.51
CA ALA A 28 8.81 8.30 30.22
C ALA A 28 7.96 9.34 29.48
N GLY A 29 8.25 9.59 28.20
CA GLY A 29 7.40 10.40 27.34
C GLY A 29 6.05 9.72 27.05
N SER A 30 5.05 10.50 26.65
CA SER A 30 3.78 9.96 26.17
C SER A 30 3.95 9.29 24.80
N PRO A 31 3.20 8.21 24.50
CA PRO A 31 3.21 7.61 23.17
C PRO A 31 2.68 8.62 22.14
N SER A 32 3.21 8.56 20.92
CA SER A 32 2.72 9.39 19.80
C SER A 32 1.37 8.89 19.29
N ASP A 33 0.49 9.81 18.86
CA ASP A 33 -0.75 9.47 18.17
C ASP A 33 -0.49 8.77 16.83
N VAL A 34 -1.42 7.92 16.38
CA VAL A 34 -1.37 7.31 15.05
C VAL A 34 -1.76 8.34 13.99
N VAL A 35 -0.90 8.52 12.99
CA VAL A 35 -1.13 9.41 11.84
C VAL A 35 -1.14 8.55 10.57
N CYS A 36 -2.26 8.58 9.86
CA CYS A 36 -2.44 7.88 8.59
C CYS A 36 -2.19 8.82 7.40
N SER A 37 -1.25 8.47 6.54
CA SER A 37 -0.90 9.15 5.30
C SER A 37 -0.47 8.12 4.27
N VAL A 38 -1.25 7.99 3.20
CA VAL A 38 -1.07 6.96 2.17
C VAL A 38 -1.26 7.59 0.80
N ASP A 39 -0.36 7.25 -0.11
CA ASP A 39 -0.46 7.60 -1.53
C ASP A 39 -0.87 6.36 -2.34
N ILE A 40 -1.81 6.56 -3.27
CA ILE A 40 -2.30 5.50 -4.16
C ILE A 40 -2.08 5.93 -5.61
N ALA A 41 -1.26 5.16 -6.31
CA ALA A 41 -0.99 5.34 -7.73
C ALA A 41 -1.60 4.19 -8.55
N TRP A 42 -2.06 4.52 -9.75
CA TRP A 42 -2.73 3.60 -10.67
C TRP A 42 -1.99 3.60 -12.00
N THR A 43 -2.00 2.46 -12.68
CA THR A 43 -1.72 2.37 -14.13
C THR A 43 -2.98 2.73 -14.92
N ASP A 44 -2.98 2.50 -16.24
CA ASP A 44 -4.03 2.97 -17.15
C ASP A 44 -5.42 2.40 -16.83
N MET A 45 -5.50 1.19 -16.25
CA MET A 45 -6.76 0.51 -15.91
C MET A 45 -7.69 0.37 -17.13
N SER A 46 -7.10 0.15 -18.30
CA SER A 46 -7.80 0.00 -19.57
C SER A 46 -7.54 -1.39 -20.15
N PHE A 47 -8.60 -2.16 -20.33
CA PHE A 47 -8.51 -3.57 -20.69
C PHE A 47 -9.20 -3.83 -22.02
N ILE A 48 -8.63 -4.72 -22.84
CA ILE A 48 -9.16 -5.09 -24.15
C ILE A 48 -9.69 -6.52 -24.09
N TYR A 49 -10.97 -6.69 -24.38
CA TYR A 49 -11.59 -8.00 -24.59
C TYR A 49 -11.86 -8.23 -26.08
N THR A 50 -11.40 -9.35 -26.61
CA THR A 50 -11.74 -9.80 -27.96
C THR A 50 -12.87 -10.82 -27.85
N GLY A 51 -13.99 -10.57 -28.52
CA GLY A 51 -15.13 -11.50 -28.54
C GLY A 51 -14.81 -12.82 -29.25
N ALA A 52 -15.66 -13.83 -29.01
CA ALA A 52 -15.55 -15.10 -29.70
C ALA A 52 -15.79 -14.92 -31.22
N GLY A 53 -15.00 -15.63 -32.03
CA GLY A 53 -15.17 -15.65 -33.48
C GLY A 53 -16.01 -16.85 -33.90
N GLU A 54 -17.04 -16.64 -34.72
CA GLU A 54 -17.87 -17.73 -35.25
C GLU A 54 -17.12 -18.65 -36.23
N GLY A 55 -16.00 -18.16 -36.78
CA GLY A 55 -15.23 -18.86 -37.81
C GLY A 55 -15.76 -18.61 -39.22
N THR A 56 -15.37 -19.45 -40.16
CA THR A 56 -15.76 -19.36 -41.58
C THR A 56 -16.86 -20.36 -41.91
N TRP A 57 -17.95 -19.89 -42.51
CA TRP A 57 -19.04 -20.74 -43.01
C TRP A 57 -18.64 -21.49 -44.27
N ASP A 58 -18.82 -22.82 -44.26
CA ASP A 58 -18.68 -23.67 -45.43
C ASP A 58 -20.06 -24.09 -45.96
N PRO A 59 -20.46 -23.64 -47.17
CA PRO A 59 -21.77 -23.97 -47.74
C PRO A 59 -21.89 -25.42 -48.22
N GLU A 60 -20.78 -26.15 -48.45
CA GLU A 60 -20.85 -27.55 -48.88
C GLU A 60 -21.17 -28.49 -47.71
N THR A 61 -20.63 -28.17 -46.54
CA THR A 61 -20.82 -28.96 -45.32
C THR A 61 -21.88 -28.39 -44.38
N HIS A 62 -22.36 -27.17 -44.65
CA HIS A 62 -23.26 -26.38 -43.80
C HIS A 62 -22.75 -26.26 -42.35
N GLN A 63 -21.45 -26.05 -42.18
CA GLN A 63 -20.79 -25.96 -40.88
C GLN A 63 -19.82 -24.78 -40.83
N TYR A 64 -19.59 -24.26 -39.62
CA TYR A 64 -18.53 -23.29 -39.36
C TYR A 64 -17.22 -24.00 -39.02
N SER A 65 -16.09 -23.42 -39.42
CA SER A 65 -14.75 -23.90 -39.08
C SER A 65 -13.85 -22.76 -38.61
N GLY A 66 -12.90 -23.05 -37.71
CA GLY A 66 -11.94 -22.06 -37.21
C GLY A 66 -12.54 -21.02 -36.26
N SER A 67 -13.51 -21.42 -35.42
CA SER A 67 -14.02 -20.56 -34.35
C SER A 67 -12.95 -20.29 -33.29
N SER A 68 -13.11 -19.21 -32.54
CA SER A 68 -12.24 -18.85 -31.42
C SER A 68 -13.05 -18.47 -30.19
N GLU A 69 -12.51 -18.75 -29.01
CA GLU A 69 -13.09 -18.26 -27.76
C GLU A 69 -12.75 -16.79 -27.56
N GLY A 70 -13.63 -16.06 -26.86
CA GLY A 70 -13.36 -14.69 -26.48
C GLY A 70 -12.37 -14.63 -25.32
N ALA A 71 -11.46 -13.67 -25.35
CA ALA A 71 -10.37 -13.57 -24.39
C ALA A 71 -9.99 -12.12 -24.08
N TRP A 72 -9.56 -11.89 -22.83
CA TRP A 72 -8.90 -10.66 -22.43
C TRP A 72 -7.46 -10.65 -22.94
N THR A 73 -7.03 -9.49 -23.43
CA THR A 73 -5.61 -9.24 -23.69
C THR A 73 -4.89 -9.16 -22.35
N ALA A 74 -3.77 -9.87 -22.22
CA ALA A 74 -2.96 -9.80 -21.01
C ALA A 74 -2.46 -8.38 -20.76
N SER A 75 -2.57 -7.90 -19.52
CA SER A 75 -2.04 -6.62 -19.09
C SER A 75 -1.27 -6.77 -17.77
N ASN A 76 -0.46 -5.76 -17.47
CA ASN A 76 0.30 -5.65 -16.21
C ASN A 76 -0.26 -4.52 -15.34
N ASP A 77 -1.56 -4.22 -15.48
CA ASP A 77 -2.19 -3.16 -14.71
C ASP A 77 -2.12 -3.47 -13.22
N SER A 78 -1.81 -2.45 -12.46
CA SER A 78 -1.58 -2.53 -11.03
C SER A 78 -1.87 -1.21 -10.32
N ILE A 79 -2.04 -1.34 -9.01
CA ILE A 79 -2.24 -0.28 -8.04
C ILE A 79 -1.04 -0.32 -7.09
N THR A 80 -0.39 0.81 -6.88
CA THR A 80 0.70 0.92 -5.90
C THR A 80 0.23 1.74 -4.71
N VAL A 81 0.41 1.19 -3.51
CA VAL A 81 0.08 1.82 -2.25
C VAL A 81 1.37 2.11 -1.51
N THR A 82 1.66 3.38 -1.24
CA THR A 82 2.84 3.84 -0.51
C THR A 82 2.40 4.38 0.84
N ASN A 83 2.98 3.87 1.92
CA ASN A 83 2.61 4.24 3.27
C ASN A 83 3.62 5.22 3.88
N HIS A 84 3.17 6.44 4.18
CA HIS A 84 3.92 7.47 4.91
C HIS A 84 3.49 7.57 6.39
N SER A 85 2.56 6.70 6.83
CA SER A 85 2.02 6.67 8.18
C SER A 85 3.05 6.24 9.21
N ASN A 86 2.83 6.61 10.48
CA ASN A 86 3.62 6.08 11.59
C ASN A 86 3.12 4.71 12.10
N ALA A 87 2.09 4.14 11.45
CA ALA A 87 1.59 2.79 11.66
C ALA A 87 1.55 2.02 10.34
N ALA A 88 1.54 0.69 10.42
CA ALA A 88 1.29 -0.14 9.24
C ALA A 88 -0.17 -0.01 8.80
N VAL A 89 -0.43 -0.12 7.50
CA VAL A 89 -1.77 -0.01 6.90
C VAL A 89 -2.11 -1.23 6.06
N LYS A 90 -3.40 -1.57 5.92
CA LYS A 90 -3.84 -2.75 5.17
C LYS A 90 -4.63 -2.33 3.93
N ALA A 91 -4.04 -2.50 2.75
CA ALA A 91 -4.68 -2.12 1.50
C ALA A 91 -5.57 -3.24 0.96
N THR A 92 -6.85 -2.93 0.70
CA THR A 92 -7.81 -3.86 0.10
C THR A 92 -8.47 -3.23 -1.12
N ALA A 93 -8.32 -3.85 -2.28
CA ALA A 93 -8.98 -3.50 -3.52
C ALA A 93 -10.25 -4.35 -3.74
N SER A 94 -11.26 -3.73 -4.34
CA SER A 94 -12.53 -4.35 -4.72
C SER A 94 -13.01 -3.78 -6.04
N TYR A 95 -13.83 -4.54 -6.78
CA TYR A 95 -14.41 -4.12 -8.05
C TYR A 95 -15.94 -4.24 -8.01
N GLN A 96 -16.60 -3.22 -8.52
CA GLN A 96 -18.03 -3.21 -8.76
C GLN A 96 -18.30 -2.92 -10.24
N ALA A 97 -18.90 -3.87 -10.92
CA ALA A 97 -19.36 -3.68 -12.30
C ALA A 97 -20.49 -2.65 -12.38
N GLU A 98 -20.51 -1.89 -13.46
CA GLU A 98 -21.64 -1.03 -13.82
C GLU A 98 -22.76 -1.89 -14.45
N THR A 99 -24.01 -1.42 -14.40
CA THR A 99 -25.14 -2.16 -14.96
C THR A 99 -24.92 -2.49 -16.44
N GLY A 100 -25.09 -3.76 -16.80
CA GLY A 100 -24.85 -4.28 -18.15
C GLY A 100 -23.45 -4.86 -18.38
N TYR A 101 -22.56 -4.82 -17.38
CA TYR A 101 -21.21 -5.40 -17.43
C TYR A 101 -20.92 -6.37 -16.28
N GLU A 102 -21.96 -6.94 -15.65
CA GLU A 102 -21.85 -7.82 -14.49
C GLU A 102 -21.11 -9.14 -14.78
N SER A 103 -21.00 -9.52 -16.05
CA SER A 103 -20.18 -10.65 -16.50
C SER A 103 -18.68 -10.37 -16.46
N THR A 104 -18.28 -9.10 -16.36
CA THR A 104 -16.88 -8.71 -16.17
C THR A 104 -16.53 -8.77 -14.69
N THR A 105 -15.41 -9.40 -14.38
CA THR A 105 -14.85 -9.47 -13.02
C THR A 105 -13.42 -8.94 -13.01
N MET A 106 -12.95 -8.53 -11.84
CA MET A 106 -11.54 -8.18 -11.62
C MET A 106 -11.02 -9.03 -10.47
N THR A 107 -9.84 -9.60 -10.67
CA THR A 107 -9.10 -10.31 -9.63
C THR A 107 -7.91 -9.48 -9.20
N PHE A 108 -7.65 -9.46 -7.89
CA PHE A 108 -6.63 -8.62 -7.29
C PHE A 108 -5.53 -9.49 -6.70
N GLY A 109 -4.33 -9.46 -7.30
CA GLY A 109 -3.15 -10.14 -6.78
C GLY A 109 -2.53 -9.33 -5.64
N ASN A 110 -2.02 -10.01 -4.60
CA ASN A 110 -1.50 -9.35 -3.39
C ASN A 110 -2.54 -8.42 -2.72
N ASN A 111 -3.82 -8.71 -2.90
CA ASN A 111 -4.89 -7.99 -2.20
C ASN A 111 -4.77 -8.20 -0.69
N GLU A 112 -5.28 -7.25 0.10
CA GLU A 112 -5.19 -7.27 1.56
C GLU A 112 -3.76 -7.16 2.12
N ALA A 113 -2.81 -6.69 1.31
CA ALA A 113 -1.42 -6.50 1.70
C ALA A 113 -1.30 -5.48 2.84
N THR A 114 -0.53 -5.85 3.86
CA THR A 114 -0.10 -4.92 4.91
C THR A 114 1.17 -4.21 4.48
N VAL A 115 1.10 -2.88 4.35
CA VAL A 115 2.25 -2.01 4.08
C VAL A 115 2.81 -1.52 5.40
N ALA A 116 4.11 -1.71 5.63
CA ALA A 116 4.76 -1.38 6.89
C ALA A 116 4.71 0.13 7.21
N THR A 117 4.94 0.48 8.48
CA THR A 117 5.10 1.87 8.93
C THR A 117 6.31 2.54 8.30
N ALA A 118 6.22 3.84 8.02
CA ALA A 118 7.33 4.65 7.52
C ALA A 118 8.33 5.08 8.62
N VAL A 119 8.08 4.75 9.90
CA VAL A 119 9.00 5.11 11.00
C VAL A 119 10.39 4.55 10.74
N GLY A 120 11.38 5.44 10.68
CA GLY A 120 12.78 5.08 10.41
C GLY A 120 13.11 4.88 8.93
N THR A 121 12.20 5.20 8.02
CA THR A 121 12.46 5.21 6.57
C THR A 121 12.68 6.64 6.06
N GLU A 122 13.52 6.79 5.03
CA GLU A 122 13.59 8.04 4.28
C GLU A 122 12.29 8.24 3.48
N VAL A 123 11.89 9.49 3.24
CA VAL A 123 10.62 9.82 2.55
C VAL A 123 10.53 9.14 1.19
N ASP A 124 11.61 9.16 0.41
CA ASP A 124 11.66 8.55 -0.93
C ASP A 124 11.80 7.01 -0.90
N SER A 125 12.00 6.43 0.29
CA SER A 125 12.09 4.99 0.52
C SER A 125 10.96 4.48 1.40
N ALA A 126 9.83 5.21 1.43
CA ALA A 126 8.65 4.80 2.16
C ALA A 126 8.18 3.39 1.73
N PRO A 127 7.73 2.54 2.67
CA PRO A 127 7.27 1.20 2.34
C PRO A 127 6.09 1.25 1.36
N SER A 128 6.09 0.33 0.40
CA SER A 128 5.01 0.21 -0.58
C SER A 128 4.65 -1.24 -0.88
N ALA A 129 3.44 -1.44 -1.38
CA ALA A 129 2.98 -2.70 -1.95
C ALA A 129 2.25 -2.47 -3.27
N THR A 130 2.38 -3.43 -4.18
CA THR A 130 1.67 -3.45 -5.45
C THR A 130 0.58 -4.50 -5.42
N ILE A 131 -0.63 -4.09 -5.83
CA ILE A 131 -1.79 -4.96 -6.07
C ILE A 131 -1.95 -5.08 -7.59
N THR A 132 -1.85 -6.27 -8.15
CA THR A 132 -2.06 -6.49 -9.59
C THR A 132 -3.55 -6.63 -9.89
N VAL A 133 -3.99 -6.15 -11.05
CA VAL A 133 -5.39 -6.21 -11.48
C VAL A 133 -5.47 -7.08 -12.73
N THR A 134 -6.30 -8.12 -12.69
CA THR A 134 -6.49 -9.03 -13.84
C THR A 134 -7.98 -9.16 -14.15
N PRO A 135 -8.42 -8.77 -15.37
CA PRO A 135 -9.81 -8.90 -15.77
C PRO A 135 -10.16 -10.37 -16.03
N GLY A 136 -11.40 -10.71 -15.76
CA GLY A 136 -11.96 -12.04 -15.97
C GLY A 136 -13.40 -11.99 -16.48
N GLY A 137 -13.94 -13.15 -16.82
CA GLY A 137 -15.27 -13.26 -17.42
C GLY A 137 -15.32 -12.68 -18.83
N THR A 138 -16.46 -12.12 -19.21
CA THR A 138 -16.70 -11.58 -20.58
C THR A 138 -17.10 -10.12 -20.53
N LEU A 139 -16.82 -9.40 -21.62
CA LEU A 139 -17.24 -8.02 -21.81
C LEU A 139 -18.38 -7.95 -22.83
N ALA A 140 -19.42 -7.17 -22.52
CA ALA A 140 -20.54 -6.95 -23.42
C ALA A 140 -20.09 -6.15 -24.67
N GLU A 141 -20.63 -6.50 -25.84
CA GLU A 141 -20.33 -5.81 -27.12
C GLU A 141 -20.70 -4.33 -27.13
N SER A 142 -21.58 -3.90 -26.23
CA SER A 142 -21.93 -2.49 -26.02
C SER A 142 -20.78 -1.67 -25.41
N ALA A 143 -19.73 -2.31 -24.90
CA ALA A 143 -18.55 -1.64 -24.35
C ALA A 143 -17.73 -1.00 -25.47
N ASN A 144 -17.75 0.33 -25.53
CA ASN A 144 -17.07 1.11 -26.58
C ASN A 144 -15.97 2.00 -25.99
N GLY A 145 -15.12 1.42 -25.13
CA GLY A 145 -14.07 2.16 -24.40
C GLY A 145 -14.59 3.05 -23.26
N GLY A 146 -15.87 2.91 -22.89
CA GLY A 146 -16.48 3.61 -21.76
C GLY A 146 -16.20 2.95 -20.41
N LYS A 147 -16.74 3.54 -19.35
CA LYS A 147 -16.69 3.00 -17.99
C LYS A 147 -17.52 1.71 -17.89
N ILE A 148 -16.90 0.62 -17.43
CA ILE A 148 -17.54 -0.70 -17.25
C ILE A 148 -17.71 -1.08 -15.76
N GLY A 149 -17.07 -0.34 -14.87
CA GLY A 149 -17.13 -0.56 -13.43
C GLY A 149 -16.19 0.38 -12.68
N THR A 150 -16.05 0.15 -11.38
CA THR A 150 -15.23 0.96 -10.48
C THR A 150 -14.38 0.06 -9.60
N ILE A 151 -13.09 0.35 -9.50
CA ILE A 151 -12.20 -0.26 -8.52
C ILE A 151 -12.09 0.70 -7.33
N THR A 152 -12.25 0.17 -6.11
CA THR A 152 -12.14 0.93 -4.86
C THR A 152 -11.04 0.33 -4.00
N VAL A 153 -10.13 1.16 -3.49
CA VAL A 153 -9.08 0.78 -2.53
C VAL A 153 -9.41 1.35 -1.15
N SER A 154 -9.37 0.49 -0.13
CA SER A 154 -9.56 0.82 1.29
C SER A 154 -8.26 0.55 2.07
N ILE A 155 -7.98 1.37 3.08
CA ILE A 155 -6.76 1.36 3.92
C ILE A 155 -7.10 1.02 5.37
#